data_AF-A0A7X7I1W6-F1
#
_entry.id   AF-A0A7X7I1W6-F1
#
_cell.length_a   1.000
_cell.length_b   1.000
_cell.length_c   1.000
_cell.angle_alpha   90.00
_cell.angle_beta   90.00
_cell.angle_gamma   90.00
#
_symmetry.space_group_name_H-M   'P 1'
#
loop_
_entity.id
_entity.type
_entity.pdbx_description
1 polymer ?
#
loop_
_entity_poly.entity_id
_entity_poly.type
_entity_poly.pdbx_seq_one_letter_code
_entity_poly.pdbx_strand_id
1 'polypeptide(L)'
;MNTKKHSITKADDDPFISYQPVLWNPNPKDPGAVPIYSTKRDHGVGGIWKLCNLNDQVNDNKDTLDKTIISYKISHSEYPLFTGHDLFNSPYPYDTRAIGNLLGEIAERISRRVMKNFLKHFHKEGKTGGIFDKRFDPKNREDFIVQHTDNYILKIQKYPNLIILKHSGHGKYGYENIKELDGFFDYRYKGQRYILVLESKLEKINVDCNDLVENLFKPLKTLFPEAKFYYVLFSDKSSIYVKHQFEKRRQLRDLPIEIYKTLKSFNIGTLFFTFDEKRKDVDTMKDFLMLQYRTVRNLSHTIHGKTVISEKELTIFDGGETPHLKLVKDPHSGLWKEVQLHHKK
;
A
#
# COMPACT_ATOMS: atom_id res chain seq x y z
N MET A 1 24.49 -26.82 42.93
CA MET A 1 24.39 -25.95 41.74
C MET A 1 24.14 -26.83 40.53
N ASN A 2 22.95 -26.81 39.95
CA ASN A 2 22.76 -27.11 38.54
C ASN A 2 21.37 -26.65 38.08
N THR A 3 21.41 -25.61 37.25
CA THR A 3 20.47 -25.24 36.19
C THR A 3 19.01 -25.68 36.37
N LYS A 4 18.22 -24.76 36.97
CA LYS A 4 16.77 -24.71 36.77
C LYS A 4 16.51 -24.74 35.26
N LYS A 5 15.92 -25.84 34.79
CA LYS A 5 15.22 -25.91 33.50
C LYS A 5 14.28 -24.70 33.45
N HIS A 6 14.59 -23.73 32.58
CA HIS A 6 13.58 -22.78 32.15
C HIS A 6 12.46 -23.60 31.55
N SER A 7 11.33 -23.61 32.26
CA SER A 7 10.06 -24.09 31.76
C SER A 7 9.82 -23.42 30.41
N ILE A 8 9.88 -24.21 29.35
CA ILE A 8 9.38 -23.83 28.03
C ILE A 8 7.88 -23.61 28.23
N THR A 9 7.49 -22.35 28.40
CA THR A 9 6.09 -21.95 28.30
C THR A 9 5.58 -22.36 26.94
N LYS A 10 4.36 -22.93 26.91
CA LYS A 10 3.61 -23.40 25.73
C LYS A 10 3.99 -22.61 24.47
N ALA A 11 4.37 -23.32 23.41
CA ALA A 11 4.64 -22.75 22.09
C ALA A 11 3.59 -21.68 21.75
N ASP A 12 4.05 -20.44 21.50
CA ASP A 12 3.18 -19.29 21.27
C ASP A 12 2.16 -19.57 20.14
N ASP A 13 0.87 -19.48 20.48
CA ASP A 13 -0.26 -19.60 19.53
C ASP A 13 -0.36 -18.37 18.59
N ASP A 14 0.46 -17.35 18.78
CA ASP A 14 0.54 -16.16 17.93
C ASP A 14 1.92 -16.09 17.25
N PRO A 15 2.01 -16.21 15.92
CA PRO A 15 3.29 -16.17 15.21
C PRO A 15 3.95 -14.78 15.30
N PHE A 16 3.17 -13.71 15.50
CA PHE A 16 3.66 -12.32 15.49
C PHE A 16 4.09 -11.80 16.86
N ILE A 17 3.91 -12.55 17.95
CA ILE A 17 4.17 -12.10 19.33
C ILE A 17 5.60 -11.56 19.52
N SER A 18 6.58 -12.13 18.82
CA SER A 18 7.99 -11.73 18.92
C SER A 18 8.32 -10.38 18.28
N TYR A 19 7.41 -9.84 17.47
CA TYR A 19 7.51 -8.54 16.80
C TYR A 19 6.72 -7.44 17.51
N GLN A 20 5.81 -7.83 18.42
CA GLN A 20 5.02 -6.87 19.18
C GLN A 20 5.90 -6.14 20.21
N PRO A 21 5.54 -4.89 20.56
CA PRO A 21 6.13 -4.18 21.68
C PRO A 21 5.98 -4.98 22.98
N VAL A 22 7.03 -4.95 23.80
CA VAL A 22 7.04 -5.56 25.13
C VAL A 22 7.61 -4.59 26.14
N LEU A 23 7.02 -4.59 27.34
CA LEU A 23 7.57 -3.87 28.47
C LEU A 23 8.84 -4.58 28.93
N TRP A 24 9.93 -3.83 29.07
CA TRP A 24 11.24 -4.35 29.40
C TRP A 24 11.96 -3.42 30.36
N ASN A 25 12.51 -3.98 31.44
CA ASN A 25 13.37 -3.23 32.34
C ASN A 25 14.82 -3.28 31.83
N PRO A 26 15.43 -2.14 31.46
CA PRO A 26 16.81 -2.08 30.99
C PRO A 26 17.85 -2.41 32.07
N ASN A 27 17.53 -2.14 33.34
CA ASN A 27 18.39 -2.47 34.46
C ASN A 27 17.60 -3.25 35.53
N PRO A 28 17.41 -4.57 35.35
CA PRO A 28 16.63 -5.38 36.29
C PRO A 28 17.27 -5.50 37.68
N LYS A 29 18.52 -5.06 37.85
CA LYS A 29 19.22 -5.03 39.14
C LYS A 29 19.03 -3.71 39.89
N ASP A 30 18.46 -2.70 39.25
CA ASP A 30 18.15 -1.41 39.84
C ASP A 30 16.63 -1.32 40.08
N PRO A 31 16.18 -1.32 41.35
CA PRO A 31 14.77 -1.20 41.70
C PRO A 31 14.11 0.10 41.24
N GLY A 32 14.90 1.16 40.98
CA GLY A 32 14.42 2.45 40.48
C GLY A 32 14.32 2.54 38.95
N ALA A 33 14.77 1.52 38.22
CA ALA A 33 14.77 1.55 36.76
C ALA A 33 13.36 1.47 36.18
N VAL A 34 12.96 2.53 35.46
CA VAL A 34 11.65 2.61 34.83
C VAL A 34 11.59 1.65 33.63
N PRO A 35 10.61 0.73 33.58
CA PRO A 35 10.43 -0.15 32.43
C PRO A 35 10.06 0.65 31.18
N ILE A 36 10.65 0.28 30.04
CA ILE A 36 10.39 0.92 28.75
C ILE A 36 9.69 -0.05 27.80
N TYR A 37 8.94 0.48 26.84
CA TYR A 37 8.43 -0.33 25.74
C TYR A 37 9.52 -0.50 24.68
N SER A 38 9.72 -1.74 24.26
CA SER A 38 10.75 -2.11 23.30
C SER A 38 10.28 -3.13 22.29
N THR A 39 10.86 -3.10 21.08
CA THR A 39 10.72 -4.19 20.11
C THR A 39 12.04 -4.98 20.04
N LYS A 40 11.91 -6.29 19.83
CA LYS A 40 13.07 -7.20 19.70
C LYS A 40 13.49 -7.42 18.25
N ARG A 41 12.54 -7.35 17.32
CA ARG A 41 12.72 -7.75 15.92
C ARG A 41 12.17 -6.68 14.99
N ASP A 42 12.73 -6.66 13.78
CA ASP A 42 12.17 -5.98 12.62
C ASP A 42 11.83 -7.02 11.56
N HIS A 43 11.18 -6.62 10.46
CA HIS A 43 10.82 -7.52 9.35
C HIS A 43 12.05 -8.24 8.75
N GLY A 44 13.23 -7.62 8.76
CA GLY A 44 14.50 -8.26 8.36
C GLY A 44 14.62 -8.54 6.85
N VAL A 45 13.84 -7.86 6.04
CA VAL A 45 13.82 -8.01 4.57
C VAL A 45 14.57 -6.84 3.95
N GLY A 46 15.74 -7.10 3.39
CA GLY A 46 16.52 -6.10 2.66
C GLY A 46 16.08 -6.01 1.20
N GLY A 47 16.01 -4.78 0.67
CA GLY A 47 15.71 -4.50 -0.73
C GLY A 47 16.74 -3.59 -1.38
N ILE A 48 16.85 -3.69 -2.71
CA ILE A 48 17.70 -2.83 -3.55
C ILE A 48 16.82 -2.27 -4.67
N TRP A 49 16.81 -0.96 -4.85
CA TRP A 49 16.08 -0.30 -5.93
C TRP A 49 17.01 0.04 -7.10
N LYS A 50 16.45 0.15 -8.30
CA LYS A 50 17.12 0.72 -9.47
C LYS A 50 16.17 1.60 -10.25
N LEU A 51 16.74 2.64 -10.83
CA LEU A 51 16.06 3.51 -11.79
C LEU A 51 16.33 2.97 -13.19
N CYS A 52 15.29 2.90 -13.99
CA CYS A 52 15.33 2.36 -15.34
C CYS A 52 14.73 3.39 -16.28
N ASN A 53 15.52 3.92 -17.22
CA ASN A 53 14.98 4.75 -18.28
C ASN A 53 14.16 3.88 -19.24
N LEU A 54 13.24 4.52 -19.96
CA LEU A 54 12.39 3.84 -20.94
C LEU A 54 13.17 3.20 -22.10
N ASN A 55 14.42 3.62 -22.32
CA ASN A 55 15.31 3.11 -23.37
C ASN A 55 16.42 2.20 -22.82
N ASP A 56 16.41 1.87 -21.53
CA ASP A 56 17.38 0.94 -20.95
C ASP A 56 17.10 -0.50 -21.42
N GLN A 57 18.16 -1.32 -21.51
CA GLN A 57 18.08 -2.72 -21.99
C GLN A 57 17.02 -3.58 -21.27
N VAL A 58 16.73 -3.28 -20.01
CA VAL A 58 15.67 -3.95 -19.22
C VAL A 58 14.26 -3.77 -19.82
N ASN A 59 14.11 -2.86 -20.78
CA ASN A 59 12.85 -2.46 -21.42
C ASN A 59 12.81 -2.71 -22.94
N ASP A 60 13.86 -3.26 -23.56
CA ASP A 60 13.96 -3.41 -25.02
C ASP A 60 12.82 -4.22 -25.66
N ASN A 61 12.27 -5.19 -24.92
CA ASN A 61 11.21 -6.09 -25.38
C ASN A 61 9.86 -5.86 -24.68
N LYS A 62 9.65 -4.68 -24.07
CA LYS A 62 8.40 -4.34 -23.36
C LYS A 62 7.65 -3.24 -24.11
N ASP A 63 6.34 -3.42 -24.20
CA ASP A 63 5.45 -2.35 -24.65
C ASP A 63 5.59 -1.13 -23.74
N THR A 64 5.36 0.07 -24.29
CA THR A 64 5.57 1.36 -23.61
C THR A 64 4.95 1.43 -22.21
N LEU A 65 3.75 0.85 -22.02
CA LEU A 65 3.06 0.82 -20.73
C LEU A 65 3.68 -0.19 -19.75
N ASP A 66 4.28 -1.28 -20.24
CA ASP A 66 4.89 -2.32 -19.40
C ASP A 66 6.36 -2.04 -19.05
N LYS A 67 6.96 -1.03 -19.71
CA LYS A 67 8.32 -0.59 -19.41
C LYS A 67 8.46 -0.25 -17.93
N THR A 68 9.47 -0.86 -17.31
CA THR A 68 9.78 -0.65 -15.90
C THR A 68 10.56 0.64 -15.74
N ILE A 69 10.14 1.46 -14.79
CA ILE A 69 10.72 2.78 -14.49
C ILE A 69 11.49 2.75 -13.19
N ILE A 70 10.90 2.10 -12.18
CA ILE A 70 11.60 1.78 -10.93
C ILE A 70 11.45 0.30 -10.69
N SER A 71 12.57 -0.39 -10.49
CA SER A 71 12.60 -1.78 -10.06
C SER A 71 13.06 -1.89 -8.61
N TYR A 72 12.61 -2.94 -7.94
CA TYR A 72 12.95 -3.25 -6.57
C TYR A 72 13.22 -4.74 -6.42
N LYS A 73 14.41 -5.05 -5.94
CA LYS A 73 14.94 -6.40 -5.81
C LYS A 73 14.96 -6.80 -4.35
N ILE A 74 14.31 -7.91 -4.04
CA ILE A 74 14.38 -8.56 -2.73
C ILE A 74 14.96 -9.96 -2.94
N SER A 75 16.11 -10.22 -2.34
CA SER A 75 16.88 -11.46 -2.55
C SER A 75 17.17 -11.69 -4.05
N HIS A 76 16.66 -12.78 -4.65
CA HIS A 76 16.88 -13.13 -6.05
C HIS A 76 15.74 -12.67 -6.98
N SER A 77 14.71 -12.03 -6.44
CA SER A 77 13.53 -11.62 -7.22
C SER A 77 13.50 -10.11 -7.41
N GLU A 78 13.31 -9.67 -8.64
CA GLU A 78 13.17 -8.26 -9.02
C GLU A 78 11.72 -7.99 -9.42
N TYR A 79 11.18 -6.89 -8.93
CA TYR A 79 9.78 -6.49 -9.10
C TYR A 79 9.72 -5.07 -9.64
N PRO A 80 8.80 -4.76 -10.57
CA PRO A 80 8.53 -3.36 -10.90
C PRO A 80 7.82 -2.70 -9.70
N LEU A 81 8.37 -1.58 -9.23
CA LEU A 81 7.67 -0.64 -8.36
C LEU A 81 6.84 0.33 -9.19
N PHE A 82 7.40 0.88 -10.28
CA PHE A 82 6.68 1.76 -11.19
C PHE A 82 6.92 1.33 -12.64
N THR A 83 5.87 1.42 -13.44
CA THR A 83 5.85 1.12 -14.87
C THR A 83 5.34 2.33 -15.67
N GLY A 84 5.43 2.28 -17.00
CA GLY A 84 4.80 3.26 -17.87
C GLY A 84 3.31 3.42 -17.58
N HIS A 85 2.60 2.30 -17.39
CA HIS A 85 1.19 2.26 -17.06
C HIS A 85 0.87 3.06 -15.79
N ASP A 86 1.70 2.94 -14.76
CA ASP A 86 1.53 3.69 -13.50
C ASP A 86 1.67 5.21 -13.70
N LEU A 87 2.58 5.64 -14.58
CA LEU A 87 2.72 7.07 -14.91
C LEU A 87 1.51 7.59 -15.69
N PHE A 88 1.03 6.84 -16.69
CA PHE A 88 -0.07 7.26 -17.55
C PHE A 88 -1.41 7.29 -16.82
N ASN A 89 -1.66 6.35 -15.91
CA ASN A 89 -2.93 6.20 -15.19
C ASN A 89 -2.93 6.81 -13.80
N SER A 90 -1.89 7.56 -13.43
CA SER A 90 -1.85 8.20 -12.12
C SER A 90 -3.02 9.18 -11.98
N PRO A 91 -3.72 9.18 -10.82
CA PRO A 91 -4.85 10.07 -10.59
C PRO A 91 -4.43 11.53 -10.38
N TYR A 92 -3.14 11.83 -10.36
CA TYR A 92 -2.59 13.17 -10.17
C TYR A 92 -1.38 13.41 -11.10
N PRO A 93 -1.12 14.68 -11.48
CA PRO A 93 0.06 15.02 -12.27
C PRO A 93 1.34 14.93 -11.42
N TYR A 94 2.45 14.46 -11.99
CA TYR A 94 3.75 14.40 -11.30
C TYR A 94 4.43 15.79 -11.31
N ASP A 95 3.87 16.74 -10.57
CA ASP A 95 4.37 18.10 -10.40
C ASP A 95 4.77 18.41 -8.95
N THR A 96 5.17 19.66 -8.69
CA THR A 96 5.59 20.08 -7.34
C THR A 96 4.49 20.00 -6.30
N ARG A 97 3.22 20.07 -6.70
CA ARG A 97 2.06 19.97 -5.80
C ARG A 97 1.76 18.53 -5.41
N ALA A 98 2.16 17.57 -6.24
CA ALA A 98 1.96 16.14 -6.00
C ALA A 98 3.11 15.44 -5.25
N ILE A 99 4.15 16.15 -4.83
CA ILE A 99 5.33 15.56 -4.16
C ILE A 99 4.93 14.67 -2.97
N GLY A 100 4.00 15.14 -2.12
CA GLY A 100 3.53 14.36 -0.97
C GLY A 100 2.88 13.04 -1.37
N ASN A 101 2.04 13.06 -2.42
CA ASN A 101 1.38 11.87 -2.95
C ASN A 101 2.39 10.88 -3.54
N LEU A 102 3.38 11.38 -4.28
CA LEU A 102 4.46 10.56 -4.85
C LEU A 102 5.26 9.83 -3.79
N LEU A 103 5.68 10.56 -2.76
CA LEU A 103 6.41 9.98 -1.63
C LEU A 103 5.57 8.92 -0.92
N GLY A 104 4.29 9.22 -0.66
CA GLY A 104 3.34 8.27 -0.10
C GLY A 104 3.22 7.00 -0.94
N GLU A 105 3.04 7.15 -2.26
CA GLU A 105 2.87 6.01 -3.18
C GLU A 105 4.14 5.16 -3.29
N ILE A 106 5.33 5.77 -3.28
CA ILE A 106 6.60 5.03 -3.21
C ILE A 106 6.69 4.23 -1.90
N ALA A 107 6.37 4.86 -0.76
CA ALA A 107 6.39 4.21 0.55
C ALA A 107 5.44 3.01 0.60
N GLU A 108 4.24 3.20 0.07
CA GLU A 108 3.19 2.20 0.00
C GLU A 108 3.66 1.01 -0.85
N ARG A 109 4.15 1.26 -2.06
CA ARG A 109 4.62 0.21 -2.97
C ARG A 109 5.80 -0.57 -2.37
N ILE A 110 6.78 0.10 -1.75
CA ILE A 110 7.91 -0.57 -1.07
C ILE A 110 7.42 -1.41 0.11
N SER A 111 6.66 -0.82 1.03
CA SER A 111 6.18 -1.51 2.23
C SER A 111 5.31 -2.72 1.89
N ARG A 112 4.46 -2.63 0.85
CA ARG A 112 3.71 -3.78 0.33
C ARG A 112 4.63 -4.90 -0.18
N ARG A 113 5.68 -4.59 -0.93
CA ARG A 113 6.63 -5.60 -1.46
C ARG A 113 7.39 -6.28 -0.32
N VAL A 114 7.87 -5.49 0.63
CA VAL A 114 8.54 -5.99 1.83
C VAL A 114 7.61 -6.88 2.64
N MET A 115 6.39 -6.44 2.92
CA MET A 115 5.42 -7.20 3.71
C MET A 115 5.03 -8.52 3.05
N LYS A 116 4.79 -8.52 1.73
CA LYS A 116 4.52 -9.75 0.98
C LYS A 116 5.68 -10.74 1.07
N ASN A 117 6.92 -10.26 0.92
CA ASN A 117 8.09 -11.11 1.02
C ASN A 117 8.27 -11.64 2.45
N PHE A 118 8.16 -10.77 3.46
CA PHE A 118 8.21 -11.11 4.86
C PHE A 118 7.25 -12.26 5.16
N LEU A 119 5.94 -12.07 4.92
CA LEU A 119 4.93 -13.09 5.23
C LEU A 119 5.14 -14.40 4.47
N LYS A 120 5.60 -14.35 3.22
CA LYS A 120 5.86 -15.56 2.41
C LYS A 120 6.96 -16.43 3.02
N HIS A 121 7.97 -15.83 3.63
CA HIS A 121 9.12 -16.55 4.21
C HIS A 121 9.10 -16.57 5.74
N PHE A 122 8.05 -16.02 6.36
CA PHE A 122 8.00 -15.79 7.79
C PHE A 122 8.01 -17.08 8.61
N HIS A 123 7.17 -18.05 8.22
CA HIS A 123 7.05 -19.33 8.90
C HIS A 123 6.78 -20.45 7.89
N LYS A 124 7.41 -21.63 8.07
CA LYS A 124 7.24 -22.78 7.16
C LYS A 124 5.80 -23.26 7.04
N GLU A 125 5.08 -23.25 8.16
CA GLU A 125 3.65 -23.61 8.24
C GLU A 125 2.72 -22.43 7.91
N GLY A 126 3.28 -21.23 7.79
CA GLY A 126 2.55 -20.03 7.46
C GLY A 126 2.19 -20.00 5.98
N LYS A 127 0.94 -19.68 5.70
CA LYS A 127 0.48 -19.52 4.32
C LYS A 127 -0.07 -18.11 4.18
N THR A 128 0.52 -17.35 3.26
CA THR A 128 -0.13 -16.16 2.72
C THR A 128 -1.31 -16.63 1.90
N GLY A 129 -2.51 -16.39 2.41
CA GLY A 129 -3.71 -16.52 1.62
C GLY A 129 -3.78 -15.33 0.69
N GLY A 130 -4.07 -15.57 -0.59
CA GLY A 130 -4.85 -14.56 -1.28
C GLY A 130 -6.20 -14.55 -0.56
N ILE A 131 -6.63 -13.38 -0.07
CA ILE A 131 -8.09 -13.15 0.08
C ILE A 131 -8.76 -13.44 -1.27
N PHE A 132 -7.97 -13.34 -2.36
CA PHE A 132 -8.26 -13.57 -3.77
C PHE A 132 -7.30 -14.60 -4.44
N ASP A 133 -7.16 -15.82 -3.92
CA ASP A 133 -6.31 -16.86 -4.57
C ASP A 133 -7.04 -17.61 -5.70
N LYS A 134 -6.51 -18.72 -6.24
CA LYS A 134 -7.10 -19.46 -7.38
C LYS A 134 -8.55 -19.97 -7.17
N ARG A 135 -9.07 -19.89 -5.93
CA ARG A 135 -10.47 -20.13 -5.59
C ARG A 135 -11.36 -18.89 -5.79
N PHE A 136 -10.76 -17.75 -6.09
CA PHE A 136 -11.40 -16.50 -6.48
C PHE A 136 -11.78 -16.57 -7.95
N ASP A 137 -13.07 -16.77 -8.21
CA ASP A 137 -13.62 -16.84 -9.57
C ASP A 137 -13.60 -15.45 -10.23
N PRO A 138 -12.92 -15.30 -11.39
CA PRO A 138 -12.93 -14.09 -12.18
C PRO A 138 -14.19 -13.69 -12.89
N LYS A 139 -15.07 -14.65 -13.12
CA LYS A 139 -16.19 -14.49 -14.03
C LYS A 139 -17.49 -14.28 -13.27
N ASN A 140 -17.48 -14.50 -11.95
CA ASN A 140 -18.53 -14.12 -11.02
C ASN A 140 -18.06 -12.89 -10.21
N ARG A 141 -17.93 -11.74 -10.89
CA ARG A 141 -17.31 -10.50 -10.39
C ARG A 141 -18.02 -9.26 -10.92
N GLU A 142 -19.03 -8.77 -10.22
CA GLU A 142 -19.33 -7.33 -10.29
C GLU A 142 -18.73 -6.65 -9.04
N ASP A 143 -17.41 -6.56 -9.14
CA ASP A 143 -16.48 -5.62 -8.56
C ASP A 143 -15.79 -5.82 -7.21
N PHE A 144 -16.23 -6.60 -6.22
CA PHE A 144 -15.43 -6.74 -4.97
C PHE A 144 -15.63 -8.09 -4.27
N ILE A 145 -14.71 -8.46 -3.35
CA ILE A 145 -15.16 -9.20 -2.16
C ILE A 145 -15.84 -8.17 -1.27
N VAL A 146 -17.12 -7.93 -1.56
CA VAL A 146 -18.01 -7.36 -0.58
C VAL A 146 -18.40 -8.49 0.36
N GLN A 147 -17.83 -8.53 1.56
CA GLN A 147 -18.57 -9.17 2.63
C GLN A 147 -19.62 -8.15 3.06
N HIS A 148 -20.85 -8.34 2.60
CA HIS A 148 -21.99 -7.57 3.08
C HIS A 148 -22.26 -8.05 4.50
N THR A 149 -21.78 -7.28 5.47
CA THR A 149 -22.50 -7.23 6.73
C THR A 149 -23.63 -6.22 6.53
N ASP A 150 -24.72 -6.29 7.30
CA ASP A 150 -25.86 -5.36 7.16
C ASP A 150 -25.46 -3.87 7.19
N ASN A 151 -24.24 -3.56 7.66
CA ASN A 151 -23.73 -2.22 7.85
C ASN A 151 -22.47 -1.85 7.03
N TYR A 152 -21.69 -2.80 6.50
CA TYR A 152 -20.36 -2.51 5.92
C TYR A 152 -20.05 -3.28 4.64
N ILE A 153 -19.31 -2.62 3.75
CA ILE A 153 -18.81 -3.16 2.48
C ILE A 153 -17.29 -2.95 2.36
N LEU A 154 -16.60 -3.98 1.89
CA LEU A 154 -15.18 -3.91 1.54
C LEU A 154 -15.04 -3.71 0.03
N LYS A 155 -14.53 -2.55 -0.40
CA LYS A 155 -14.37 -2.16 -1.80
C LYS A 155 -12.91 -2.30 -2.25
N ILE A 156 -12.69 -3.19 -3.21
CA ILE A 156 -11.45 -3.71 -3.78
C ILE A 156 -11.51 -3.79 -5.33
N GLN A 157 -11.39 -2.68 -6.06
CA GLN A 157 -11.76 -2.70 -7.50
C GLN A 157 -10.67 -3.40 -8.37
N LYS A 158 -9.44 -3.51 -7.83
CA LYS A 158 -8.34 -4.45 -8.19
C LYS A 158 -7.03 -4.22 -7.39
N TYR A 159 -7.02 -3.27 -6.44
CA TYR A 159 -5.91 -2.69 -5.64
C TYR A 159 -4.82 -1.96 -6.46
N PRO A 160 -4.71 -0.63 -6.31
CA PRO A 160 -3.67 -0.09 -5.43
C PRO A 160 -4.11 -0.06 -3.96
N ASN A 161 -5.24 0.55 -3.59
CA ASN A 161 -5.68 0.63 -2.19
C ASN A 161 -7.00 -0.07 -1.86
N LEU A 162 -7.12 -0.55 -0.62
CA LEU A 162 -8.35 -1.15 -0.09
C LEU A 162 -9.22 -0.06 0.52
N ILE A 163 -10.53 -0.06 0.23
CA ILE A 163 -11.46 0.92 0.79
C ILE A 163 -12.54 0.20 1.62
N ILE A 164 -12.83 0.68 2.83
CA ILE A 164 -13.95 0.21 3.66
C ILE A 164 -15.07 1.24 3.59
N LEU A 165 -16.29 0.79 3.36
CA LEU A 165 -17.49 1.61 3.22
C LEU A 165 -18.55 1.26 4.27
N LYS A 166 -19.31 2.27 4.75
CA LYS A 166 -20.45 2.11 5.66
C LYS A 166 -21.76 2.38 4.93
N HIS A 167 -22.77 1.55 5.14
CA HIS A 167 -24.13 1.84 4.70
C HIS A 167 -24.77 2.83 5.67
N SER A 168 -24.95 4.07 5.24
CA SER A 168 -25.58 5.14 6.04
C SER A 168 -26.77 5.81 5.35
N GLY A 169 -27.03 5.49 4.08
CA GLY A 169 -27.99 6.21 3.24
C GLY A 169 -27.45 7.55 2.73
N HIS A 170 -26.19 7.87 3.01
CA HIS A 170 -25.47 9.05 2.53
C HIS A 170 -24.28 8.65 1.65
N GLY A 171 -23.71 9.60 0.91
CA GLY A 171 -22.63 9.32 -0.02
C GLY A 171 -23.06 8.64 -1.32
N LYS A 172 -22.10 8.14 -2.09
CA LYS A 172 -22.37 7.56 -3.41
C LYS A 172 -23.01 6.18 -3.24
N TYR A 173 -24.21 6.00 -3.80
CA TYR A 173 -25.01 4.77 -3.69
C TYR A 173 -25.46 4.43 -2.26
N GLY A 174 -25.55 5.42 -1.35
CA GLY A 174 -25.94 5.21 0.05
C GLY A 174 -24.81 4.69 0.94
N TYR A 175 -23.58 4.70 0.42
CA TYR A 175 -22.38 4.31 1.15
C TYR A 175 -21.40 5.47 1.31
N GLU A 176 -20.81 5.56 2.50
CA GLU A 176 -19.76 6.52 2.83
C GLU A 176 -18.40 5.83 2.95
N ASN A 177 -17.35 6.50 2.47
CA ASN A 177 -15.97 6.03 2.63
C ASN A 177 -15.53 6.20 4.09
N ILE A 178 -15.16 5.09 4.70
CA ILE A 178 -14.66 5.06 6.06
C ILE A 178 -13.13 5.10 6.12
N LYS A 179 -12.44 4.28 5.31
CA LYS A 179 -10.97 4.16 5.37
C LYS A 179 -10.38 3.63 4.06
N GLU A 180 -9.25 4.20 3.66
CA GLU A 180 -8.37 3.69 2.60
C GLU A 180 -7.08 3.11 3.20
N LEU A 181 -6.61 1.94 2.72
CA LEU A 181 -5.48 1.20 3.29
C LEU A 181 -4.34 0.94 2.29
N ASP A 182 -3.13 1.25 2.76
CA ASP A 182 -1.82 0.99 2.14
C ASP A 182 -1.46 -0.49 2.06
N GLY A 183 -2.21 -1.38 2.71
CA GLY A 183 -2.09 -2.82 2.48
C GLY A 183 -2.99 -3.64 3.38
N PHE A 184 -3.39 -4.80 2.87
CA PHE A 184 -4.28 -5.72 3.57
C PHE A 184 -3.87 -7.14 3.26
N PHE A 185 -3.51 -7.91 4.28
CA PHE A 185 -2.92 -9.24 4.14
C PHE A 185 -3.66 -10.27 4.98
N ASP A 186 -3.94 -11.43 4.38
CA ASP A 186 -4.48 -12.61 5.06
C ASP A 186 -3.37 -13.64 5.23
N TYR A 187 -3.06 -13.93 6.49
CA TYR A 187 -2.05 -14.89 6.88
C TYR A 187 -2.70 -16.00 7.71
N ARG A 188 -2.45 -17.25 7.33
CA ARG A 188 -2.98 -18.42 8.03
C ARG A 188 -1.84 -19.18 8.68
N TYR A 189 -1.99 -19.47 9.96
CA TYR A 189 -1.00 -20.21 10.73
C TYR A 189 -1.70 -21.07 11.79
N LYS A 190 -1.37 -22.36 11.83
CA LYS A 190 -1.94 -23.36 12.75
C LYS A 190 -3.47 -23.31 12.85
N GLY A 191 -4.15 -23.19 11.71
CA GLY A 191 -5.62 -23.13 11.64
C GLY A 191 -6.24 -21.79 12.04
N GLN A 192 -5.46 -20.83 12.54
CA GLN A 192 -5.93 -19.48 12.84
C GLN A 192 -5.72 -18.53 11.67
N ARG A 193 -6.62 -17.56 11.54
CA ARG A 193 -6.57 -16.50 10.53
C ARG A 193 -6.10 -15.19 11.16
N TYR A 194 -5.10 -14.58 10.55
CA TYR A 194 -4.52 -13.31 10.98
C TYR A 194 -4.67 -12.32 9.83
N ILE A 195 -5.35 -11.21 10.11
CA ILE A 195 -5.54 -10.11 9.18
C ILE A 195 -4.59 -8.99 9.58
N LEU A 196 -3.69 -8.63 8.66
CA LEU A 196 -2.72 -7.57 8.87
C LEU A 196 -3.11 -6.37 8.00
N VAL A 197 -3.37 -5.25 8.66
CA VAL A 197 -3.64 -3.95 8.03
C VAL A 197 -2.37 -3.14 8.06
N LEU A 198 -1.86 -2.77 6.89
CA LEU A 198 -0.65 -2.00 6.70
C LEU A 198 -0.98 -0.53 6.48
N GLU A 199 -0.23 0.35 7.15
CA GLU A 199 -0.17 1.79 6.90
C GLU A 199 1.30 2.21 6.84
N SER A 200 1.64 3.10 5.90
CA SER A 200 3.01 3.54 5.61
C SER A 200 3.14 5.06 5.77
N LYS A 201 4.16 5.51 6.52
CA LYS A 201 4.40 6.92 6.87
C LYS A 201 5.88 7.26 6.83
N LEU A 202 6.33 7.92 5.77
CA LEU A 202 7.75 8.33 5.61
C LEU A 202 8.18 9.51 6.49
N GLU A 203 7.25 10.33 6.98
CA GLU A 203 7.60 11.55 7.72
C GLU A 203 7.04 11.49 9.14
N LYS A 204 5.85 12.06 9.30
CA LYS A 204 5.15 12.13 10.57
C LYS A 204 4.12 11.01 10.65
N ILE A 205 4.19 10.24 11.73
CA ILE A 205 3.10 9.35 12.11
C ILE A 205 1.93 10.25 12.53
N ASN A 206 0.88 10.28 11.71
CA ASN A 206 -0.36 11.01 11.96
C ASN A 206 -1.52 10.02 12.05
N VAL A 207 -1.45 9.15 13.05
CA VAL A 207 -2.42 8.07 13.23
C VAL A 207 -3.39 8.47 14.35
N ASP A 208 -4.66 8.59 14.01
CA ASP A 208 -5.73 8.69 15.02
C ASP A 208 -6.15 7.27 15.42
N CYS A 209 -5.83 6.89 16.67
CA CYS A 209 -6.11 5.55 17.16
C CYS A 209 -7.60 5.29 17.35
N ASN A 210 -8.37 6.32 17.70
CA ASN A 210 -9.82 6.18 17.88
C ASN A 210 -10.47 5.98 16.51
N ASP A 211 -10.05 6.75 15.51
CA ASP A 211 -10.47 6.53 14.12
C ASP A 211 -10.11 5.11 13.65
N LEU A 212 -8.86 4.65 13.83
CA LEU A 212 -8.49 3.28 13.48
C LEU A 212 -9.38 2.23 14.16
N VAL A 213 -9.73 2.41 15.43
CA VAL A 213 -10.57 1.45 16.14
C VAL A 213 -11.99 1.48 15.61
N GLU A 214 -12.61 2.66 15.57
CA GLU A 214 -14.03 2.83 15.24
C GLU A 214 -14.33 2.58 13.77
N ASN A 215 -13.48 3.10 12.90
CA ASN A 215 -13.73 3.21 11.46
C ASN A 215 -12.99 2.12 10.66
N LEU A 216 -11.98 1.47 11.23
CA LEU A 216 -11.29 0.36 10.56
C LEU A 216 -11.49 -0.98 11.28
N PHE A 217 -11.04 -1.11 12.52
CA PHE A 217 -10.97 -2.43 13.16
C PHE A 217 -12.31 -2.95 13.68
N LYS A 218 -13.23 -2.11 14.15
CA LYS A 218 -14.59 -2.55 14.49
C LYS A 218 -15.35 -3.08 13.26
N PRO A 219 -15.38 -2.37 12.10
CA PRO A 219 -15.93 -2.92 10.86
C PRO A 219 -15.25 -4.23 10.45
N LEU A 220 -13.92 -4.28 10.48
CA LEU A 220 -13.17 -5.49 10.12
C LEU A 220 -13.49 -6.68 11.03
N LYS A 221 -13.67 -6.48 12.33
CA LYS A 221 -14.11 -7.54 13.26
C LYS A 221 -15.51 -8.03 12.98
N THR A 222 -16.39 -7.14 12.51
CA THR A 222 -17.74 -7.52 12.09
C THR A 222 -17.69 -8.38 10.81
N LEU A 223 -16.81 -8.02 9.88
CA LEU A 223 -16.59 -8.78 8.64
C LEU A 223 -15.89 -10.12 8.91
N PHE A 224 -14.88 -10.14 9.77
CA PHE A 224 -14.07 -11.33 10.02
C PHE A 224 -13.99 -11.64 11.53
N PRO A 225 -15.09 -12.09 12.15
CA PRO A 225 -15.17 -12.28 13.61
C PRO A 225 -14.18 -13.30 14.17
N GLU A 226 -13.85 -14.32 13.36
CA GLU A 226 -12.91 -15.40 13.72
C GLU A 226 -11.43 -15.03 13.51
N ALA A 227 -11.14 -13.83 12.98
CA ALA A 227 -9.78 -13.42 12.67
C ALA A 227 -9.13 -12.67 13.84
N LYS A 228 -7.80 -12.85 13.99
CA LYS A 228 -6.95 -11.98 14.81
C LYS A 228 -6.45 -10.82 13.96
N PHE A 229 -6.45 -9.61 14.52
CA PHE A 229 -6.11 -8.40 13.78
C PHE A 229 -4.77 -7.82 14.22
N TYR A 230 -3.97 -7.38 13.25
CA TYR A 230 -2.71 -6.68 13.47
C TYR A 230 -2.69 -5.40 12.67
N TYR A 231 -2.32 -4.31 13.33
CA TYR A 231 -1.91 -3.08 12.69
C TYR A 231 -0.41 -3.11 12.44
N VAL A 232 0.00 -2.87 11.20
CA VAL A 232 1.39 -2.81 10.78
C VAL A 232 1.69 -1.40 10.34
N LEU A 233 2.54 -0.70 11.10
CA LEU A 233 2.97 0.64 10.76
C LEU A 233 4.40 0.58 10.21
N PHE A 234 4.55 0.92 8.93
CA PHE A 234 5.84 1.15 8.29
C PHE A 234 6.21 2.63 8.40
N SER A 235 7.35 2.94 9.03
CA SER A 235 7.81 4.33 9.13
C SER A 235 9.33 4.43 9.25
N ASP A 236 9.86 5.64 9.19
CA ASP A 236 11.28 5.90 9.41
C ASP A 236 11.70 5.48 10.83
N LYS A 237 12.94 4.97 10.95
CA LYS A 237 13.53 4.55 12.24
C LYS A 237 13.45 5.63 13.31
N SER A 238 13.62 6.90 12.92
CA SER A 238 13.56 8.07 13.80
C SER A 238 12.15 8.38 14.32
N SER A 239 11.10 7.98 13.60
CA SER A 239 9.70 8.19 14.00
C SER A 239 9.23 7.11 14.97
N ILE A 240 9.80 5.91 14.90
CA ILE A 240 9.44 4.77 15.76
C ILE A 240 10.32 4.70 17.02
N TYR A 241 11.63 4.90 16.88
CA TYR A 241 12.60 4.58 17.93
C TYR A 241 13.31 5.81 18.50
N VAL A 242 13.68 5.73 19.77
CA VAL A 242 14.59 6.69 20.41
C VAL A 242 16.02 6.40 19.94
N LYS A 243 16.84 7.45 19.74
CA LYS A 243 18.21 7.33 19.21
C LYS A 243 19.15 6.56 20.15
N HIS A 244 18.86 6.52 21.46
CA HIS A 244 19.59 5.73 22.44
C HIS A 244 19.24 4.25 22.31
N GLN A 245 20.27 3.44 22.07
CA GLN A 245 20.14 1.99 21.94
C GLN A 245 20.61 1.34 23.24
N PHE A 246 19.73 0.54 23.83
CA PHE A 246 20.19 -0.55 24.67
C PHE A 246 20.70 -1.66 23.75
N GLU A 247 21.83 -2.31 24.06
CA GLU A 247 22.53 -3.23 23.15
C GLU A 247 21.66 -4.32 22.50
N LYS A 248 20.53 -4.69 23.12
CA LYS A 248 19.66 -5.78 22.63
C LYS A 248 18.25 -5.36 22.24
N ARG A 249 17.81 -4.13 22.53
CA ARG A 249 16.40 -3.72 22.41
C ARG A 249 16.26 -2.25 22.05
N ARG A 250 15.38 -1.98 21.09
CA ARG A 250 15.09 -0.63 20.59
C ARG A 250 13.94 -0.05 21.40
N GLN A 251 14.17 1.10 22.05
CA GLN A 251 13.14 1.81 22.80
C GLN A 251 12.19 2.51 21.84
N LEU A 252 10.88 2.34 22.07
CA LEU A 252 9.84 3.06 21.32
C LEU A 252 9.70 4.51 21.80
N ARG A 253 9.33 5.40 20.88
CA ARG A 253 8.85 6.75 21.19
C ARG A 253 7.43 6.73 21.74
N ASP A 254 7.01 7.84 22.34
CA ASP A 254 5.71 7.96 23.02
C ASP A 254 4.52 7.68 22.10
N LEU A 255 4.51 8.22 20.88
CA LEU A 255 3.41 8.03 19.94
C LEU A 255 3.24 6.55 19.50
N PRO A 256 4.29 5.82 19.08
CA PRO A 256 4.21 4.35 18.92
C PRO A 256 3.74 3.61 20.18
N ILE A 257 4.13 4.05 21.38
CA ILE A 257 3.67 3.45 22.63
C ILE A 257 2.16 3.66 22.81
N GLU A 258 1.67 4.86 22.54
CA GLU A 258 0.25 5.22 22.58
C GLU A 258 -0.56 4.35 21.61
N ILE A 259 -0.13 4.29 20.34
CA ILE A 259 -0.76 3.44 19.31
C ILE A 259 -0.85 1.99 19.79
N TYR A 260 0.25 1.43 20.27
CA TYR A 260 0.27 0.05 20.76
C TYR A 260 -0.68 -0.16 21.95
N LYS A 261 -0.64 0.73 22.95
CA LYS A 261 -1.49 0.59 24.14
C LYS A 261 -2.97 0.68 23.78
N THR A 262 -3.34 1.64 22.94
CA THR A 262 -4.72 1.84 22.52
C THR A 262 -5.19 0.65 21.69
N LEU A 263 -4.47 0.24 20.64
CA LEU A 263 -4.90 -0.90 19.82
C LEU A 263 -4.94 -2.21 20.62
N LYS A 264 -4.00 -2.42 21.55
CA LYS A 264 -3.97 -3.60 22.41
C LYS A 264 -5.18 -3.68 23.34
N SER A 265 -5.70 -2.56 23.85
CA SER A 265 -6.91 -2.58 24.69
C SER A 265 -8.14 -3.08 23.91
N PHE A 266 -8.11 -2.99 22.58
CA PHE A 266 -9.10 -3.55 21.68
C PHE A 266 -8.67 -4.91 21.08
N ASN A 267 -7.72 -5.65 21.68
CA ASN A 267 -7.23 -6.94 21.17
C ASN A 267 -6.72 -6.88 19.72
N ILE A 268 -6.09 -5.77 19.32
CA ILE A 268 -5.42 -5.61 18.04
C ILE A 268 -3.91 -5.61 18.30
N GLY A 269 -3.18 -6.52 17.67
CA GLY A 269 -1.72 -6.54 17.74
C GLY A 269 -1.11 -5.38 16.98
N THR A 270 0.10 -4.95 17.33
CA THR A 270 0.79 -3.86 16.62
C THR A 270 2.21 -4.28 16.25
N LEU A 271 2.57 -4.09 14.98
CA LEU A 271 3.89 -4.34 14.44
C LEU A 271 4.48 -3.02 13.94
N PHE A 272 5.66 -2.65 14.43
CA PHE A 272 6.38 -1.46 14.01
C PHE A 272 7.55 -1.85 13.12
N PHE A 273 7.42 -1.61 11.82
CA PHE A 273 8.41 -1.92 10.80
C PHE A 273 9.03 -0.65 10.24
N THR A 274 10.27 -0.76 9.79
CA THR A 274 11.02 0.40 9.31
C THR A 274 11.47 0.26 7.87
N PHE A 275 11.49 1.37 7.13
CA PHE A 275 12.15 1.37 5.84
C PHE A 275 13.66 1.19 6.02
N ASP A 276 14.25 0.36 5.16
CA ASP A 276 15.70 0.26 5.06
C ASP A 276 16.26 1.30 4.07
N GLU A 277 15.41 1.80 3.18
CA GLU A 277 15.69 2.94 2.32
C GLU A 277 15.88 4.21 3.15
N LYS A 278 16.91 4.99 2.80
CA LYS A 278 17.09 6.31 3.41
C LYS A 278 16.13 7.28 2.74
N ARG A 279 15.82 8.37 3.44
CA ARG A 279 14.99 9.44 2.88
C ARG A 279 15.50 9.95 1.52
N LYS A 280 16.81 10.14 1.40
CA LYS A 280 17.46 10.56 0.14
C LYS A 280 17.18 9.59 -1.02
N ASP A 281 17.08 8.30 -0.74
CA ASP A 281 16.80 7.28 -1.76
C ASP A 281 15.38 7.45 -2.29
N VAL A 282 14.42 7.66 -1.39
CA VAL A 282 13.01 7.92 -1.76
C VAL A 282 12.88 9.24 -2.54
N ASP A 283 13.56 10.29 -2.10
CA ASP A 283 13.57 11.58 -2.82
C ASP A 283 14.15 11.42 -4.24
N THR A 284 15.19 10.61 -4.39
CA THR A 284 15.80 10.29 -5.69
C THR A 284 14.82 9.54 -6.60
N MET A 285 14.09 8.55 -6.06
CA MET A 285 13.04 7.84 -6.79
C MET A 285 11.94 8.81 -7.26
N LYS A 286 11.47 9.70 -6.38
CA LYS A 286 10.49 10.73 -6.69
C LYS A 286 10.97 11.67 -7.80
N ASP A 287 12.18 12.21 -7.69
CA ASP A 287 12.75 13.09 -8.72
C ASP A 287 12.83 12.39 -10.08
N PHE A 288 13.23 11.11 -10.09
CA PHE A 288 13.28 10.32 -11.29
C PHE A 288 11.89 10.09 -11.90
N LEU A 289 10.86 9.78 -11.11
CA LEU A 289 9.49 9.65 -11.61
C LEU A 289 8.98 10.95 -12.24
N MET A 290 9.24 12.09 -11.61
CA MET A 290 8.88 13.40 -12.16
C MET A 290 9.60 13.65 -13.50
N LEU A 291 10.88 13.29 -13.61
CA LEU A 291 11.64 13.40 -14.86
C LEU A 291 11.04 12.51 -15.95
N GLN A 292 10.79 11.23 -15.65
CA GLN A 292 10.23 10.28 -16.61
C GLN A 292 8.83 10.70 -17.06
N TYR A 293 7.98 11.18 -16.14
CA TYR A 293 6.67 11.72 -16.46
C TYR A 293 6.77 12.91 -17.43
N ARG A 294 7.70 13.84 -17.21
CA ARG A 294 7.92 14.97 -18.13
C ARG A 294 8.39 14.50 -19.50
N THR A 295 9.31 13.53 -19.56
CA THR A 295 9.77 12.94 -20.83
C THR A 295 8.62 12.29 -21.58
N VAL A 296 7.81 11.47 -20.90
CA VAL A 296 6.63 10.80 -21.47
C VAL A 296 5.57 11.80 -21.93
N ARG A 297 5.30 12.83 -21.12
CA ARG A 297 4.34 13.87 -21.49
C ARG A 297 4.85 14.72 -22.66
N ASN A 298 6.15 14.96 -22.77
CA ASN A 298 6.73 15.64 -23.93
C ASN A 298 6.75 14.76 -25.20
N LEU A 299 6.58 13.44 -25.05
CA LEU A 299 6.32 12.52 -26.16
C LEU A 299 4.84 12.52 -26.60
N SER A 300 3.92 13.15 -25.85
CA SER A 300 2.53 13.31 -26.30
C SER A 300 2.51 14.17 -27.56
N HIS A 301 1.96 13.64 -28.65
CA HIS A 301 1.80 14.38 -29.89
C HIS A 301 0.87 15.58 -29.66
N THR A 302 1.43 16.78 -29.73
CA THR A 302 0.64 18.00 -29.84
C THR A 302 0.13 18.08 -31.27
N ILE A 303 -1.14 17.72 -31.47
CA ILE A 303 -1.83 17.95 -32.73
C ILE A 303 -2.11 19.44 -32.83
N HIS A 304 -1.47 20.11 -33.79
CA HIS A 304 -1.73 21.52 -34.08
C HIS A 304 -2.73 21.62 -35.23
N GLY A 305 -3.96 22.04 -34.91
CA GLY A 305 -4.94 22.33 -35.95
C GLY A 305 -6.26 22.85 -35.40
N LYS A 306 -7.17 23.12 -36.33
CA LYS A 306 -8.51 23.59 -36.00
C LYS A 306 -9.19 22.56 -35.09
N THR A 307 -9.82 23.01 -34.03
CA THR A 307 -10.71 22.16 -33.23
C THR A 307 -12.11 22.71 -33.37
N VAL A 308 -13.06 21.87 -33.76
CA VAL A 308 -14.48 22.22 -33.82
C VAL A 308 -15.18 21.52 -32.68
N ILE A 309 -15.75 22.29 -31.77
CA ILE A 309 -16.51 21.79 -30.62
C ILE A 309 -17.95 22.27 -30.76
N SER A 310 -18.89 21.33 -30.69
CA SER A 310 -20.32 21.58 -30.61
C SER A 310 -20.94 20.69 -29.54
N GLU A 311 -22.22 20.89 -29.22
CA GLU A 311 -22.93 20.05 -28.25
C GLU A 311 -23.00 18.56 -28.63
N LYS A 312 -22.86 18.25 -29.93
CA LYS A 312 -23.03 16.90 -30.48
C LYS A 312 -21.75 16.30 -31.05
N GLU A 313 -20.75 17.12 -31.34
CA GLU A 313 -19.56 16.71 -32.11
C GLU A 313 -18.31 17.42 -31.59
N LEU A 314 -17.23 16.65 -31.43
CA LEU A 314 -15.88 17.13 -31.22
C LEU A 314 -15.00 16.60 -32.34
N THR A 315 -14.40 17.50 -33.11
CA THR A 315 -13.56 17.15 -34.26
C THR A 315 -12.22 17.89 -34.17
N ILE A 316 -11.13 17.12 -34.20
CA ILE A 316 -9.75 17.60 -34.15
C ILE A 316 -9.13 17.43 -35.53
N PHE A 317 -8.57 18.50 -36.07
CA PHE A 317 -7.84 18.50 -37.34
C PHE A 317 -6.34 18.58 -37.07
N ASP A 318 -5.52 17.89 -37.86
CA ASP A 318 -4.05 17.92 -37.76
C ASP A 318 -3.46 18.62 -38.99
N GLY A 319 -3.34 19.95 -38.93
CA GLY A 319 -2.70 20.77 -39.97
C GLY A 319 -3.36 20.84 -41.36
N GLY A 320 -4.42 20.06 -41.65
CA GLY A 320 -5.13 20.02 -42.94
C GLY A 320 -6.66 20.03 -42.84
N GLU A 321 -7.35 19.91 -43.98
CA GLU A 321 -8.83 19.91 -44.05
C GLU A 321 -9.46 18.57 -43.62
N THR A 322 -8.66 17.51 -43.46
CA THR A 322 -9.16 16.20 -43.06
C THR A 322 -9.08 16.04 -41.55
N PRO A 323 -10.16 15.63 -40.87
CA PRO A 323 -10.13 15.40 -39.44
C PRO A 323 -9.17 14.26 -39.07
N HIS A 324 -8.47 14.43 -37.97
CA HIS A 324 -7.61 13.43 -37.35
C HIS A 324 -8.39 12.58 -36.34
N LEU A 325 -9.31 13.21 -35.60
CA LEU A 325 -10.20 12.54 -34.66
C LEU A 325 -11.59 13.16 -34.76
N LYS A 326 -12.63 12.30 -34.81
CA LYS A 326 -14.03 12.73 -34.73
C LYS A 326 -14.76 11.92 -33.67
N LEU A 327 -15.24 12.62 -32.66
CA LEU A 327 -16.10 12.08 -31.60
C LEU A 327 -17.51 12.64 -31.77
N VAL A 328 -18.51 11.76 -31.69
CA VAL A 328 -19.93 12.13 -31.69
C VAL A 328 -20.52 11.76 -30.34
N LYS A 329 -21.26 12.69 -29.75
CA LYS A 329 -21.93 12.47 -28.48
C LYS A 329 -23.16 11.60 -28.73
N ASP A 330 -23.18 10.41 -28.13
CA ASP A 330 -24.32 9.52 -28.18
C ASP A 330 -25.50 10.19 -27.44
N PRO A 331 -26.63 10.44 -28.12
CA PRO A 331 -27.77 11.14 -27.53
C PRO A 331 -28.46 10.36 -26.40
N HIS A 332 -28.23 9.05 -26.28
CA HIS A 332 -28.84 8.23 -25.23
C HIS A 332 -27.96 8.12 -23.98
N SER A 333 -26.66 7.88 -24.16
CA SER A 333 -25.73 7.73 -23.02
C SER A 333 -25.07 9.05 -22.60
N GLY A 334 -25.09 10.07 -23.46
CA GLY A 334 -24.36 11.32 -23.25
C GLY A 334 -22.84 11.18 -23.36
N LEU A 335 -22.33 9.98 -23.67
CA LEU A 335 -20.91 9.67 -23.81
C LEU A 335 -20.42 9.97 -25.22
N TRP A 336 -19.12 10.20 -25.35
CA TRP A 336 -18.48 10.44 -26.63
C TRP A 336 -18.09 9.11 -27.28
N LYS A 337 -18.51 8.91 -28.52
CA LYS A 337 -18.17 7.75 -29.35
C LYS A 337 -17.27 8.18 -30.49
N GLU A 338 -16.14 7.52 -30.65
CA GLU A 338 -15.25 7.72 -31.78
C GLU A 338 -15.90 7.17 -33.07
N VAL A 339 -15.84 7.96 -34.14
CA VAL A 339 -16.32 7.57 -35.46
C VAL A 339 -15.12 7.29 -36.35
N GLN A 340 -15.10 6.11 -36.98
CA GLN A 340 -14.04 5.76 -37.91
C GLN A 340 -14.06 6.69 -39.14
N LEU A 341 -12.97 7.43 -39.31
CA LEU A 341 -12.78 8.34 -40.42
C LEU A 341 -12.31 7.54 -41.64
N HIS A 342 -13.10 7.59 -42.72
CA HIS A 342 -12.72 6.98 -43.99
C HIS A 342 -12.05 8.04 -44.86
N HIS A 343 -10.74 7.93 -45.04
CA HIS A 343 -10.02 8.79 -45.98
C HIS A 343 -10.44 8.43 -47.41
N LYS A 344 -10.96 9.40 -48.16
CA LYS A 344 -11.01 9.28 -49.63
C LYS A 344 -9.57 9.21 -50.11
N LYS A 345 -9.23 8.12 -50.81
CA LYS A 345 -7.94 7.98 -51.50
C LYS A 345 -7.81 9.01 -52.61
#